data_AF-A0A381X1F9-F1
#
_entry.id   AF-A0A381X1F9-F1
#
_cell.length_a   1.000
_cell.length_b   1.000
_cell.length_c   1.000
_cell.angle_alpha   90.00
_cell.angle_beta   90.00
_cell.angle_gamma   90.00
#
_symmetry.space_group_name_H-M   'P 1'
#
loop_
_entity.id
_entity.type
_entity.pdbx_description
1 polymer ?
#
loop_
_entity_poly.entity_id
_entity_poly.type
_entity_poly.pdbx_seq_one_letter_code
_entity_poly.pdbx_strand_id
1 'polypeptide(L)'
;MGKEKLLAFGVWPEVSLTEARNKRNEAKLILKSGKDPSVDKKNQKLTRHILESNTFVSIYEEWLEKKRQEWRTSYFDDVKRAIEIHLLPDLGAR
;
A
#
# COMPACT_ATOMS: atom_id res chain seq x y z
N MET A 1 6.28 25.69 -22.15
CA MET A 1 6.43 24.38 -22.85
C MET A 1 5.65 23.32 -22.07
N GLY A 2 4.32 23.25 -22.24
CA GLY A 2 3.50 22.22 -21.60
C GLY A 2 3.38 21.02 -22.53
N LYS A 3 4.02 19.90 -22.19
CA LYS A 3 3.82 18.63 -22.94
C LYS A 3 2.49 18.02 -22.52
N GLU A 4 1.66 17.66 -23.48
CA GLU A 4 0.43 16.91 -23.25
C GLU A 4 0.77 15.57 -22.59
N LYS A 5 0.07 15.25 -21.49
CA LYS A 5 0.21 13.98 -20.78
C LYS A 5 -1.15 13.28 -20.74
N LEU A 6 -1.15 11.99 -21.07
CA LEU A 6 -2.33 11.14 -20.99
C LEU A 6 -2.36 10.45 -19.62
N LEU A 7 -3.52 10.46 -18.96
CA LEU A 7 -3.75 9.79 -17.68
C LEU A 7 -4.83 8.72 -17.82
N ALA A 8 -4.46 7.45 -17.62
CA ALA A 8 -5.40 6.34 -17.62
C ALA A 8 -6.06 6.17 -16.23
N PHE A 9 -7.38 6.02 -16.19
CA PHE A 9 -8.17 5.91 -14.94
C PHE A 9 -8.55 4.48 -14.53
N GLY A 10 -8.40 3.52 -15.45
CA GLY A 10 -8.70 2.09 -15.26
C GLY A 10 -9.20 1.45 -16.55
N VAL A 11 -9.48 0.15 -16.48
CA VAL A 11 -10.03 -0.65 -17.58
C VAL A 11 -11.48 -1.01 -17.24
N TRP A 12 -12.38 -0.97 -18.22
CA TRP A 12 -13.76 -1.46 -18.03
C TRP A 12 -13.76 -2.99 -18.06
N PRO A 13 -14.54 -3.70 -17.22
CA PRO A 13 -15.58 -3.23 -16.30
C PRO A 13 -15.10 -2.92 -14.87
N GLU A 14 -13.82 -3.10 -14.56
CA GLU A 14 -13.26 -2.87 -13.21
C GLU A 14 -13.45 -1.42 -12.72
N VAL A 15 -13.49 -0.46 -13.64
CA VAL A 15 -13.85 0.93 -13.35
C VAL A 15 -15.11 1.29 -14.13
N SER A 16 -16.15 1.69 -13.40
CA SER A 16 -17.39 2.15 -13.98
C SER A 16 -17.21 3.48 -14.71
N LEU A 17 -18.08 3.77 -15.68
CA LEU A 17 -18.06 5.04 -16.41
C LEU A 17 -18.24 6.25 -15.46
N THR A 18 -19.02 6.07 -14.40
CA THR A 18 -19.25 7.08 -13.36
C THR A 18 -17.97 7.37 -12.57
N GLU A 19 -17.26 6.33 -12.12
CA GLU A 19 -15.98 6.48 -11.42
C GLU A 19 -14.91 7.10 -12.31
N ALA A 20 -14.84 6.71 -13.59
CA ALA A 20 -13.91 7.29 -14.54
C ALA A 20 -14.14 8.81 -14.72
N ARG A 21 -15.41 9.25 -14.75
CA ARG A 21 -15.77 10.68 -14.82
C ARG A 21 -15.39 11.43 -13.54
N ASN A 22 -15.57 10.81 -12.37
CA ASN A 22 -15.18 11.41 -11.09
C ASN A 22 -13.67 11.61 -11.01
N LYS A 23 -12.88 10.56 -11.30
CA LYS A 23 -11.41 10.63 -11.32
C LYS A 23 -10.88 11.66 -12.32
N ARG A 24 -11.56 11.84 -13.47
CA ARG A 24 -11.24 12.90 -14.44
C ARG A 24 -11.45 14.29 -13.85
N ASN A 25 -12.55 14.51 -13.13
CA ASN A 25 -12.85 15.80 -12.54
C ASN A 25 -11.86 16.14 -11.40
N GLU A 26 -11.50 15.16 -10.57
CA GLU A 26 -10.44 15.28 -9.56
C GLU A 26 -9.09 15.66 -10.18
N ALA A 27 -8.68 14.97 -11.26
CA ALA A 27 -7.44 15.29 -11.97
C ALA A 27 -7.45 16.73 -12.53
N LYS A 28 -8.60 17.21 -13.02
CA LYS A 28 -8.74 18.61 -13.45
C LYS A 28 -8.61 19.61 -12.29
N LEU A 29 -9.11 19.29 -11.11
CA LEU A 29 -8.95 20.12 -9.91
C LEU A 29 -7.49 20.18 -9.47
N ILE A 30 -6.80 19.05 -9.48
CA ILE A 30 -5.37 18.96 -9.16
C ILE A 30 -4.54 19.79 -10.16
N LEU A 31 -4.84 19.70 -11.46
CA LEU A 31 -4.21 20.56 -12.49
C LEU A 31 -4.46 22.04 -12.25
N LYS A 32 -5.68 22.43 -11.89
CA LYS A 32 -6.02 23.83 -11.55
C LYS A 32 -5.25 24.34 -10.33
N SER A 33 -4.91 23.47 -9.39
CA SER A 33 -4.08 23.79 -8.22
C SER A 33 -2.58 23.90 -8.53
N GLY A 34 -2.19 23.78 -9.81
CA GLY A 34 -0.78 23.85 -10.25
C GLY A 34 0.00 22.55 -10.01
N LYS A 35 -0.66 21.46 -9.62
CA LYS A 35 -0.04 20.14 -9.39
C LYS A 35 -0.30 19.20 -10.57
N ASP A 36 0.67 18.36 -10.90
CA ASP A 36 0.53 17.35 -11.95
C ASP A 36 -0.15 16.08 -11.38
N PRO A 37 -1.36 15.69 -11.85
CA PRO A 37 -2.07 14.51 -11.37
C PRO A 37 -1.29 13.20 -11.59
N SER A 38 -0.39 13.17 -12.57
CA SER A 38 0.45 12.00 -12.84
C SER A 38 1.47 11.78 -11.74
N VAL A 39 2.02 12.88 -11.20
CA VAL A 39 2.96 12.86 -10.07
C VAL A 39 2.21 12.50 -8.79
N ASP A 40 1.02 13.06 -8.58
CA ASP A 40 0.19 12.75 -7.43
C ASP A 40 -0.23 11.28 -7.39
N LYS A 41 -0.68 10.72 -8.52
CA LYS A 41 -0.99 9.28 -8.64
C LYS A 41 0.22 8.40 -8.40
N LYS A 42 1.41 8.81 -8.86
CA LYS A 42 2.66 8.08 -8.62
C LYS A 42 3.04 8.11 -7.14
N ASN A 43 2.92 9.26 -6.50
CA ASN A 43 3.17 9.43 -5.07
C ASN A 43 2.19 8.61 -4.24
N GLN A 44 0.89 8.64 -4.56
CA GLN A 44 -0.11 7.81 -3.87
C GLN A 44 0.20 6.31 -3.99
N LYS A 45 0.60 5.82 -5.17
CA LYS A 45 1.05 4.43 -5.35
C LYS A 45 2.29 4.11 -4.51
N LEU A 46 3.27 5.01 -4.51
CA LEU A 46 4.49 4.82 -3.73
C LEU A 46 4.21 4.83 -2.24
N THR A 47 3.38 5.76 -1.76
CA THR A 47 2.92 5.82 -0.37
C THR A 47 2.16 4.55 0.00
N ARG A 48 1.28 4.04 -0.87
CA ARG A 48 0.60 2.78 -0.62
C ARG A 48 1.58 1.61 -0.49
N HIS A 49 2.56 1.50 -1.38
CA HIS A 49 3.60 0.48 -1.27
C HIS A 49 4.48 0.64 -0.03
N ILE A 50 4.83 1.88 0.34
CA ILE A 50 5.60 2.17 1.56
C ILE A 50 4.79 1.81 2.81
N LEU A 51 3.49 2.11 2.82
CA LEU A 51 2.60 1.74 3.93
C LEU A 51 2.47 0.21 4.01
N GLU A 52 2.28 -0.47 2.88
CA GLU A 52 2.23 -1.94 2.79
C GLU A 52 3.55 -2.58 3.27
N SER A 53 4.71 -2.03 2.89
CA SER A 53 6.03 -2.54 3.31
C SER A 53 6.40 -2.20 4.75
N ASN A 54 5.83 -1.13 5.32
CA ASN A 54 6.07 -0.73 6.71
C ASN A 54 5.01 -1.29 7.67
N THR A 55 4.15 -2.19 7.22
CA THR A 55 3.21 -2.86 8.11
C THR A 55 3.96 -3.70 9.13
N PHE A 56 3.39 -3.79 10.34
CA PHE A 56 3.93 -4.65 11.40
C PHE A 56 4.09 -6.09 10.93
N VAL A 57 3.25 -6.57 10.01
CA VAL A 57 3.34 -7.89 9.39
C VAL A 57 4.66 -8.08 8.65
N SER A 58 5.04 -7.14 7.78
CA SER A 58 6.28 -7.24 7.01
C SER A 58 7.52 -7.26 7.92
N ILE A 59 7.53 -6.42 8.97
CA ILE A 59 8.64 -6.37 9.93
C ILE A 59 8.67 -7.65 10.79
N TYR A 60 7.49 -8.15 11.19
CA TYR A 60 7.34 -9.38 11.95
C TYR A 60 7.87 -10.58 11.17
N GLU A 61 7.53 -10.72 9.89
CA GLU A 61 8.01 -11.83 9.06
C GLU A 61 9.54 -11.82 8.92
N GLU A 62 10.13 -10.66 8.61
CA GLU A 62 11.59 -10.53 8.51
C GLU A 62 12.29 -10.84 9.86
N TRP A 63 11.71 -10.36 10.96
CA TRP A 63 12.23 -10.65 12.30
C TRP A 63 12.10 -12.14 12.66
N LEU A 64 10.97 -12.75 12.32
CA LEU A 64 10.70 -14.15 12.58
C LEU A 64 11.69 -15.05 11.81
N GLU A 65 11.98 -14.75 10.55
CA GLU A 65 12.99 -15.48 9.77
C GLU A 65 14.39 -15.43 10.41
N LYS A 66 14.80 -14.26 10.92
CA LYS A 66 16.08 -14.12 11.65
C LYS A 66 16.09 -14.96 12.92
N LYS A 67 14.99 -14.95 13.68
CA LYS A 67 14.89 -15.69 14.95
C LYS A 67 14.74 -17.20 14.78
N ARG A 68 14.30 -17.69 13.61
CA ARG A 68 14.24 -19.12 13.29
C ARG A 68 15.61 -19.82 13.42
N GLN A 69 16.71 -19.12 13.12
CA GLN A 69 18.06 -19.69 13.20
C GLN A 69 18.65 -19.65 14.63
N GLU A 70 18.17 -18.73 15.47
CA GLU A 70 18.66 -18.54 16.85
C GLU A 70 17.88 -19.36 17.88
N TRP A 71 16.61 -19.65 17.62
CA TRP A 71 15.71 -20.28 18.58
C TRP A 71 15.48 -21.76 18.33
N ARG A 72 15.26 -22.50 19.42
CA ARG A 72 14.77 -23.88 19.34
C ARG A 72 13.38 -23.90 18.74
N THR A 73 13.07 -24.92 17.94
CA THR A 73 11.83 -25.05 17.17
C THR A 73 10.57 -24.85 18.03
N SER A 74 10.53 -25.42 19.24
CA SER A 74 9.38 -25.27 20.14
C SER A 74 9.16 -23.83 20.61
N TYR A 75 10.21 -23.14 21.02
CA TYR A 75 10.13 -21.75 21.46
C TYR A 75 9.79 -20.81 20.29
N PHE A 76 10.30 -21.12 19.10
CA PHE A 76 9.95 -20.40 17.88
C PHE A 76 8.45 -20.50 17.56
N ASP A 77 7.89 -21.71 17.62
CA ASP A 77 6.47 -21.94 17.33
C ASP A 77 5.56 -21.29 18.39
N ASP A 78 5.95 -21.32 19.66
CA ASP A 78 5.22 -20.68 20.76
C ASP A 78 5.17 -19.15 20.59
N VAL A 79 6.32 -18.52 20.29
CA VAL A 79 6.41 -17.07 20.09
C VAL A 79 5.68 -16.65 18.81
N LYS A 80 5.84 -17.39 17.72
CA LYS A 80 5.11 -17.18 16.46
C LYS A 80 3.60 -17.15 16.72
N ARG A 81 3.09 -18.18 17.41
CA ARG A 81 1.67 -18.33 17.72
C ARG A 81 1.15 -17.21 18.63
N ALA A 82 1.93 -16.80 19.63
CA ALA A 82 1.55 -15.72 20.52
C ALA A 82 1.42 -14.38 19.76
N ILE A 83 2.34 -14.09 18.85
CA ILE A 83 2.30 -12.86 18.04
C ILE A 83 1.13 -12.90 17.04
N GLU A 84 0.89 -14.05 16.40
CA GLU A 84 -0.23 -14.23 15.46
C GLU A 84 -1.61 -14.07 16.14
N ILE A 85 -1.76 -14.57 17.37
CA ILE A 85 -3.03 -14.52 18.09
C ILE A 85 -3.25 -13.16 18.76
N HIS A 86 -2.21 -12.55 19.33
CA HIS A 86 -2.37 -11.39 20.22
C HIS A 86 -1.92 -10.07 19.62
N LEU A 87 -1.07 -10.06 18.59
CA LEU A 87 -0.49 -8.83 18.05
C LEU A 87 -0.94 -8.56 16.61
N LEU A 88 -1.03 -9.59 15.76
CA LEU A 88 -1.49 -9.39 14.38
C LEU A 88 -2.92 -8.86 14.24
N PRO A 89 -3.91 -9.24 15.08
CA PRO A 89 -5.26 -8.69 14.96
C PRO A 89 -5.34 -7.17 15.19
N ASP A 90 -4.51 -6.66 16.10
CA ASP A 90 -4.55 -5.25 16.50
C ASP A 90 -3.52 -4.37 15.76
N LEU A 91 -2.40 -4.96 15.34
CA LEU A 91 -1.27 -4.24 14.74
C LEU A 91 -1.03 -4.59 13.26
N GLY A 92 -1.64 -5.65 12.73
CA GLY A 92 -1.34 -6.16 11.39
C GLY A 92 -1.80 -5.30 10.22
N ALA A 93 -2.75 -4.38 10.43
CA ALA A 93 -3.35 -3.57 9.37
C ALA A 93 -3.04 -2.06 9.45
N ARG A 94 -2.12 -1.65 10.33
CA ARG A 94 -1.72 -0.25 10.51
C ARG A 94 -0.51 0.13 9.67
#